data_AF-A0A3N7B444-F1
#
_entry.id   AF-A0A3N7B444-F1
#
_cell.length_a   1.000
_cell.length_b   1.000
_cell.length_c   1.000
_cell.angle_alpha   90.00
_cell.angle_beta   90.00
_cell.angle_gamma   90.00
#
_symmetry.space_group_name_H-M   'P 1'
#
loop_
_entity.id
_entity.type
_entity.pdbx_description
1 polymer ?
#
loop_
_entity_poly.entity_id
_entity_poly.type
_entity_poly.pdbx_seq_one_letter_code
_entity_poly.pdbx_strand_id
1 'polypeptide(L)'
;MKHDVNEKSQVWLNSWGIKPASLEKRIEVFEEWFSHIPALLPLTGLRYIVSDENLKWKPVISMGSSDIIVMGWDFRTYLLNELRNHLDIHRDVFNEEDQMFYPELIDEVKNIFDENFKYDETKDIPYLKERILYWSCG
;
A
#
# COMPACT_ATOMS: atom_id res chain seq x y z
N MET A 1 -11.07 -10.77 -11.24
CA MET A 1 -12.29 -11.44 -10.74
C MET A 1 -12.22 -12.97 -10.86
N LYS A 2 -12.48 -13.61 -12.02
CA LYS A 2 -12.46 -15.10 -12.09
C LYS A 2 -11.12 -15.74 -11.70
N HIS A 3 -10.00 -15.04 -11.89
CA HIS A 3 -8.68 -15.54 -11.49
C HIS A 3 -8.45 -15.50 -9.97
N ASP A 4 -9.07 -14.54 -9.27
CA ASP A 4 -8.87 -14.31 -7.84
C ASP A 4 -9.67 -15.28 -6.96
N VAL A 5 -10.71 -15.89 -7.52
CA VAL A 5 -11.64 -16.79 -6.81
C VAL A 5 -11.57 -18.24 -7.30
N ASN A 6 -10.72 -18.54 -8.30
CA ASN A 6 -10.59 -19.90 -8.79
C ASN A 6 -9.89 -20.82 -7.76
N GLU A 7 -9.86 -22.13 -8.04
CA GLU A 7 -9.31 -23.12 -7.10
C GLU A 7 -7.80 -22.92 -6.90
N LYS A 8 -7.12 -22.52 -7.98
CA LYS A 8 -5.68 -22.25 -8.02
C LYS A 8 -5.29 -20.91 -7.40
N SER A 9 -6.27 -20.08 -7.03
CA SER A 9 -6.01 -18.79 -6.42
C SER A 9 -5.24 -19.01 -5.14
N GLN A 10 -4.06 -18.39 -5.08
CA GLN A 10 -3.18 -18.44 -3.93
C GLN A 10 -3.68 -17.56 -2.78
N VAL A 11 -4.72 -16.76 -3.01
CA VAL A 11 -5.27 -15.84 -2.01
C VAL A 11 -6.69 -16.24 -1.65
N TRP A 12 -6.89 -16.54 -0.38
CA TRP A 12 -8.20 -16.66 0.26
C TRP A 12 -8.07 -16.10 1.66
N LEU A 13 -8.68 -14.94 1.91
CA LEU A 13 -8.52 -14.24 3.18
C LEU A 13 -9.12 -15.05 4.33
N ASN A 14 -8.53 -14.98 5.52
CA ASN A 14 -9.09 -15.58 6.72
C ASN A 14 -10.46 -14.98 7.06
N SER A 15 -10.65 -13.66 6.82
CA SER A 15 -11.96 -13.02 6.99
C SER A 15 -13.04 -13.54 6.06
N TRP A 16 -12.69 -14.19 4.94
CA TRP A 16 -13.63 -14.82 4.02
C TRP A 16 -14.11 -16.20 4.49
N GLY A 17 -13.54 -16.70 5.60
CA GLY A 17 -13.89 -18.01 6.16
C GLY A 17 -13.33 -19.18 5.36
N ILE A 18 -14.00 -20.33 5.44
CA ILE A 18 -13.56 -21.56 4.76
C ILE A 18 -13.85 -21.45 3.25
N LYS A 19 -12.83 -21.65 2.41
CA LYS A 19 -12.95 -21.60 0.95
C LYS A 19 -14.01 -22.58 0.44
N PRO A 20 -15.13 -22.11 -0.16
CA PRO A 20 -16.15 -22.99 -0.71
C PRO A 20 -15.64 -23.78 -1.93
N ALA A 21 -16.18 -24.98 -2.15
CA ALA A 21 -15.88 -25.77 -3.34
C ALA A 21 -16.53 -25.17 -4.61
N SER A 22 -17.74 -24.62 -4.52
CA SER A 22 -18.43 -23.99 -5.65
C SER A 22 -17.74 -22.69 -6.05
N LEU A 23 -17.58 -22.46 -7.36
CA LEU A 23 -17.04 -21.22 -7.91
C LEU A 23 -18.00 -20.05 -7.66
N GLU A 24 -19.31 -20.31 -7.79
CA GLU A 24 -20.37 -19.32 -7.58
C GLU A 24 -20.32 -18.78 -6.16
N LYS A 25 -20.19 -19.66 -5.16
CA LYS A 25 -20.04 -19.23 -3.76
C LYS A 25 -18.76 -18.46 -3.49
N ARG A 26 -17.67 -18.80 -4.18
CA ARG A 26 -16.42 -18.03 -4.08
C ARG A 26 -16.54 -16.64 -4.70
N ILE A 27 -17.28 -16.51 -5.80
CA ILE A 27 -17.60 -15.22 -6.42
C ILE A 27 -18.46 -14.38 -5.47
N GLU A 28 -19.51 -14.94 -4.88
CA GLU A 28 -20.38 -14.22 -3.94
C GLU A 28 -19.59 -13.61 -2.77
N VAL A 29 -18.73 -14.39 -2.12
CA VAL A 29 -17.89 -13.90 -1.00
C VAL A 29 -16.94 -12.80 -1.46
N PHE A 30 -16.33 -12.96 -2.64
CA PHE A 30 -15.46 -11.94 -3.21
C PHE A 30 -16.21 -10.65 -3.54
N GLU A 31 -17.38 -10.73 -4.18
CA GLU A 31 -18.18 -9.56 -4.56
C GLU A 31 -18.70 -8.83 -3.33
N GLU A 32 -19.12 -9.56 -2.30
CA GLU A 32 -19.51 -8.98 -1.01
C GLU A 32 -18.33 -8.22 -0.40
N TRP A 33 -17.15 -8.85 -0.27
CA TRP A 33 -15.95 -8.17 0.23
C TRP A 33 -15.55 -6.97 -0.63
N PHE A 34 -15.55 -7.12 -1.96
CA PHE A 34 -15.16 -6.08 -2.92
C PHE A 34 -16.09 -4.87 -2.85
N SER A 35 -17.38 -5.07 -2.57
CA SER A 35 -18.36 -4.00 -2.42
C SER A 35 -18.08 -3.06 -1.24
N HIS A 36 -17.27 -3.49 -0.27
CA HIS A 36 -16.87 -2.68 0.88
C HIS A 36 -15.54 -1.94 0.68
N ILE A 37 -14.82 -2.20 -0.41
CA ILE A 37 -13.53 -1.55 -0.66
C ILE A 37 -13.77 -0.04 -0.91
N PRO A 38 -12.98 0.85 -0.27
CA PRO A 38 -13.10 2.28 -0.49
C PRO A 38 -12.83 2.66 -1.95
N ALA A 39 -13.40 3.78 -2.38
CA ALA A 39 -13.18 4.26 -3.75
C ALA A 39 -11.68 4.53 -4.01
N LEU A 40 -11.18 4.06 -5.14
CA LEU A 40 -9.79 4.23 -5.54
C LEU A 40 -9.70 5.27 -6.65
N LEU A 41 -9.10 6.43 -6.36
CA LEU A 41 -8.89 7.47 -7.37
C LEU A 41 -7.61 7.16 -8.15
N PRO A 42 -7.69 6.99 -9.47
CA PRO A 42 -6.50 6.68 -10.27
C PRO A 42 -5.54 7.87 -10.32
N LEU A 43 -4.25 7.59 -10.18
CA LEU A 43 -3.18 8.58 -10.37
C LEU A 43 -2.41 8.30 -11.66
N THR A 44 -1.66 7.19 -11.69
CA THR A 44 -0.86 6.77 -12.84
C THR A 44 -0.50 5.29 -12.71
N GLY A 45 -0.47 4.58 -13.83
CA GLY A 45 -0.14 3.15 -13.86
C GLY A 45 -1.01 2.35 -12.88
N LEU A 46 -0.35 1.69 -11.91
CA LEU A 46 -0.98 0.88 -10.88
C LEU A 46 -1.19 1.63 -9.55
N ARG A 47 -1.12 2.97 -9.56
CA ARG A 47 -1.17 3.81 -8.35
C ARG A 47 -2.51 4.49 -8.18
N TYR A 48 -3.03 4.43 -6.95
CA TYR A 48 -4.34 4.92 -6.59
C TYR A 48 -4.30 5.65 -5.25
N ILE A 49 -5.13 6.68 -5.08
CA ILE A 49 -5.44 7.25 -3.76
C ILE A 49 -6.64 6.51 -3.19
N VAL A 50 -6.52 6.05 -1.95
CA VAL A 50 -7.67 5.56 -1.18
C VAL A 50 -8.52 6.75 -0.76
N SER A 51 -9.69 6.87 -1.37
CA SER A 51 -10.60 8.00 -1.20
C SER A 51 -11.83 7.58 -0.40
N ASP A 52 -11.70 7.68 0.91
CA ASP A 52 -12.79 7.58 1.87
C ASP A 52 -12.77 8.84 2.74
N GLU A 53 -13.91 9.52 2.84
CA GLU A 53 -14.04 10.76 3.60
C GLU A 53 -13.93 10.54 5.11
N ASN A 54 -14.13 9.31 5.59
CA ASN A 54 -14.01 8.95 7.00
C ASN A 54 -12.55 8.68 7.41
N LEU A 55 -11.62 8.58 6.45
CA LEU A 55 -10.22 8.37 6.75
C LEU A 55 -9.51 9.71 7.00
N LYS A 56 -8.82 9.77 8.14
CA LYS A 56 -7.90 10.88 8.45
C LYS A 56 -6.73 10.93 7.47
N TRP A 57 -6.22 9.76 7.08
CA TRP A 57 -5.12 9.60 6.14
C TRP A 57 -5.66 9.15 4.78
N LYS A 58 -5.10 9.69 3.69
CA LYS A 58 -5.47 9.33 2.32
C LYS A 58 -4.28 8.65 1.66
N PRO A 59 -4.04 7.36 1.98
CA PRO A 59 -2.85 6.68 1.52
C PRO A 59 -2.85 6.53 0.00
N VAL A 60 -1.67 6.65 -0.57
CA VAL A 60 -1.41 6.26 -1.95
C VAL A 60 -0.95 4.82 -1.94
N ILE A 61 -1.64 3.96 -2.68
CA ILE A 61 -1.31 2.55 -2.82
C ILE A 61 -0.88 2.24 -4.26
N SER A 62 0.01 1.27 -4.39
CA SER A 62 0.28 0.59 -5.66
C SER A 62 -0.36 -0.80 -5.61
N MET A 63 -1.30 -1.07 -6.49
CA MET A 63 -2.06 -2.32 -6.52
C MET A 63 -1.77 -3.09 -7.81
N GLY A 64 -1.04 -4.20 -7.68
CA GLY A 64 -0.84 -5.19 -8.73
C GLY A 64 -1.88 -6.31 -8.65
N SER A 65 -1.63 -7.41 -9.38
CA SER A 65 -2.54 -8.57 -9.38
C SER A 65 -2.55 -9.33 -8.05
N SER A 66 -1.38 -9.48 -7.41
CA SER A 66 -1.23 -10.25 -6.17
C SER A 66 -1.11 -9.37 -4.92
N ASP A 67 -0.52 -8.17 -5.07
CA ASP A 67 0.03 -7.38 -3.98
C ASP A 67 -0.49 -5.94 -3.97
N ILE A 68 -0.56 -5.39 -2.76
CA ILE A 68 -0.88 -3.99 -2.51
C ILE A 68 0.22 -3.43 -1.61
N ILE A 69 0.86 -2.35 -2.07
CA ILE A 69 1.95 -1.67 -1.35
C ILE A 69 1.46 -0.26 -1.00
N VAL A 70 1.65 0.15 0.26
CA VAL A 70 1.43 1.54 0.68
C VAL A 70 2.64 2.37 0.27
N MET A 71 2.45 3.29 -0.67
CA MET A 71 3.50 4.17 -1.20
C MET A 71 3.71 5.42 -0.34
N GLY A 72 2.73 5.79 0.48
CA GLY A 72 2.76 6.88 1.45
C GLY A 72 1.39 7.07 2.10
N TRP A 73 1.32 7.55 3.34
CA TRP A 73 0.04 7.75 4.06
C TRP A 73 -0.70 9.03 3.66
N ASP A 74 -0.04 9.90 2.90
CA ASP A 74 -0.65 11.07 2.26
C ASP A 74 -0.04 11.32 0.89
N PHE A 75 -0.68 12.23 0.14
CA PHE A 75 -0.23 12.56 -1.21
C PHE A 75 1.12 13.29 -1.23
N ARG A 76 1.46 14.06 -0.18
CA ARG A 76 2.74 14.78 -0.06
C ARG A 76 3.91 13.80 -0.01
N THR A 77 3.81 12.81 0.86
CA THR A 77 4.84 11.79 1.09
C THR A 77 5.04 10.92 -0.15
N TYR A 78 3.93 10.57 -0.82
CA TYR A 78 3.97 9.90 -2.11
C TYR A 78 4.74 10.73 -3.16
N LEU A 79 4.43 12.02 -3.32
CA LEU A 79 5.11 12.86 -4.31
C LEU A 79 6.60 13.04 -4.00
N LEU A 80 6.95 13.24 -2.74
CA LEU A 80 8.35 13.34 -2.31
C LEU A 80 9.13 12.08 -2.66
N ASN A 81 8.53 10.89 -2.46
CA ASN A 81 9.18 9.63 -2.81
C ASN A 81 9.23 9.40 -4.33
N GLU A 82 8.14 9.65 -5.05
CA GLU A 82 8.04 9.41 -6.50
C GLU A 82 8.99 10.33 -7.29
N LEU A 83 9.14 11.58 -6.86
CA LEU A 83 9.95 12.59 -7.55
C LEU A 83 11.36 12.73 -6.97
N ARG A 84 11.75 11.88 -6.00
CA ARG A 84 12.97 12.07 -5.20
C ARG A 84 14.27 12.24 -5.98
N ASN A 85 14.35 11.67 -7.19
CA ASN A 85 15.52 11.76 -8.07
C ASN A 85 15.57 13.05 -8.90
N HIS A 86 14.48 13.82 -8.89
CA HIS A 86 14.31 15.10 -9.59
C HIS A 86 14.21 16.28 -8.62
N LEU A 87 14.24 15.98 -7.32
CA LEU A 87 14.19 16.96 -6.25
C LEU A 87 15.59 17.02 -5.63
N ASP A 88 16.12 18.22 -5.43
CA ASP A 88 17.39 18.46 -4.74
C ASP A 88 17.24 18.27 -3.23
N ILE A 89 16.75 17.09 -2.83
CA ILE A 89 16.39 16.72 -1.45
C ILE A 89 17.36 15.73 -0.82
N HIS A 90 18.46 15.42 -1.52
CA HIS A 90 19.52 14.57 -1.02
C HIS A 90 20.81 15.37 -0.82
N ARG A 91 21.58 14.99 0.19
CA ARG A 91 22.97 15.40 0.39
C ARG A 91 23.87 14.17 0.36
N ASP A 92 25.07 14.32 -0.18
CA ASP A 92 26.06 13.26 -0.13
C ASP A 92 26.72 13.23 1.25
N VAL A 93 26.62 12.09 1.93
CA VAL A 93 27.23 11.85 3.25
C VAL A 93 28.28 10.77 3.09
N PHE A 94 29.49 11.05 3.57
CA PHE A 94 30.60 10.09 3.52
C PHE A 94 30.44 9.06 4.62
N ASN A 95 30.43 7.78 4.25
CA ASN A 95 30.45 6.66 5.18
C ASN A 95 31.90 6.17 5.36
N GLU A 96 32.39 6.20 6.60
CA GLU A 96 33.77 5.81 6.93
C GLU A 96 34.02 4.29 6.85
N GLU A 97 33.01 3.45 7.11
CA GLU A 97 33.16 1.99 7.04
C GLU A 97 33.30 1.54 5.59
N ASP A 98 32.48 2.11 4.71
CA ASP A 98 32.39 1.76 3.29
C ASP A 98 33.35 2.57 2.40
N GLN A 99 33.97 3.62 2.95
CA GLN A 99 34.88 4.55 2.25
C GLN A 99 34.24 5.16 0.98
N MET A 100 32.94 5.47 1.02
CA MET A 100 32.22 6.07 -0.11
C MET A 100 31.07 6.99 0.32
N PHE A 101 30.57 7.80 -0.61
CA PHE A 101 29.43 8.69 -0.37
C PHE A 101 28.10 7.99 -0.64
N TYR A 102 27.14 8.21 0.25
CA TYR A 102 25.75 7.79 0.09
C TYR A 102 24.82 9.01 0.08
N PRO A 103 23.78 9.00 -0.77
CA PRO A 103 22.75 10.03 -0.74
C PRO A 103 21.87 9.86 0.49
N GLU A 104 21.84 10.87 1.36
CA GLU A 104 20.90 10.95 2.48
C GLU A 104 19.88 12.06 2.26
N LEU A 105 18.64 11.85 2.70
CA LEU A 105 17.62 12.89 2.68
C LEU A 105 18.03 14.08 3.56
N ILE A 106 17.73 15.30 3.10
CA ILE A 106 17.85 16.49 3.93
C ILE A 106 16.92 16.41 5.13
N ASP A 107 17.30 17.05 6.24
CA ASP A 107 16.64 16.89 7.54
C ASP A 107 15.15 17.22 7.48
N GLU A 108 14.74 18.23 6.70
CA GLU A 108 13.33 18.57 6.50
C GLU A 108 12.53 17.40 5.91
N VAL A 109 13.04 16.80 4.83
CA VAL A 109 12.34 15.71 4.14
C VAL A 109 12.38 14.43 4.95
N LYS A 110 13.50 14.14 5.61
CA LYS A 110 13.64 13.05 6.56
C LYS A 110 12.57 13.14 7.66
N ASN A 111 12.40 14.31 8.28
CA ASN A 111 11.38 14.52 9.31
C ASN A 111 9.96 14.29 8.80
N ILE A 112 9.65 14.70 7.55
CA ILE A 112 8.33 14.43 6.94
C ILE A 112 8.08 12.92 6.85
N PHE A 113 9.05 12.15 6.34
CA PHE A 113 8.93 10.71 6.25
C PHE A 113 8.83 10.06 7.64
N ASP A 114 9.67 10.46 8.59
CA ASP A 114 9.67 9.91 9.95
C ASP A 114 8.30 10.11 10.62
N GLU A 115 7.71 11.31 10.54
CA GLU A 115 6.36 11.55 11.06
C GLU A 115 5.29 10.76 10.28
N ASN A 116 5.42 10.66 8.96
CA ASN A 116 4.46 9.93 8.13
C ASN A 116 4.53 8.40 8.34
N PHE A 117 5.68 7.84 8.72
CA PHE A 117 5.85 6.41 8.97
C PHE A 117 5.72 5.99 10.43
N LYS A 118 5.72 6.94 11.39
CA LYS A 118 5.39 6.63 12.78
C LYS A 118 4.06 5.88 12.88
N TYR A 119 4.02 4.92 13.79
CA TYR A 119 2.77 4.23 14.12
C TYR A 119 1.71 5.24 14.57
N ASP A 120 0.53 5.14 13.97
CA ASP A 120 -0.66 5.91 14.31
C ASP A 120 -1.84 4.95 14.13
N GLU A 121 -2.66 4.79 15.17
CA GLU A 121 -3.83 3.89 15.14
C GLU A 121 -4.87 4.28 14.08
N THR A 122 -4.86 5.56 13.66
CA THR A 122 -5.74 6.09 12.62
C THR A 122 -5.24 5.83 11.20
N LYS A 123 -4.02 5.30 11.04
CA LYS A 123 -3.48 4.85 9.74
C LYS A 123 -4.05 3.48 9.41
N ASP A 124 -5.19 3.50 8.75
CA ASP A 124 -5.89 2.30 8.31
C ASP A 124 -6.26 2.36 6.83
N ILE A 125 -6.40 1.18 6.23
CA ILE A 125 -6.93 1.01 4.89
C ILE A 125 -8.04 -0.04 5.00
N PRO A 126 -9.29 0.41 5.26
CA PRO A 126 -10.41 -0.48 5.54
C PRO A 126 -10.55 -1.55 4.46
N TYR A 127 -10.85 -2.78 4.89
CA TYR A 127 -11.04 -3.97 4.05
C TYR A 127 -9.82 -4.46 3.25
N LEU A 128 -8.80 -3.62 3.04
CA LEU A 128 -7.57 -3.98 2.32
C LEU A 128 -6.43 -4.41 3.26
N LYS A 129 -6.50 -4.09 4.56
CA LYS A 129 -5.44 -4.40 5.53
C LYS A 129 -5.01 -5.87 5.52
N GLU A 130 -5.97 -6.79 5.57
CA GLU A 130 -5.65 -8.22 5.54
C GLU A 130 -5.02 -8.63 4.20
N ARG A 131 -5.51 -8.06 3.09
CA ARG A 131 -4.95 -8.33 1.76
C ARG A 131 -3.51 -7.80 1.62
N ILE A 132 -3.22 -6.63 2.18
CA ILE A 132 -1.87 -6.04 2.22
C ILE A 132 -0.92 -6.93 3.03
N LEU A 133 -1.39 -7.44 4.16
CA LEU A 133 -0.58 -8.26 5.07
C LEU A 133 -0.50 -9.74 4.67
N TYR A 134 -1.31 -10.19 3.70
CA TYR A 134 -1.45 -11.60 3.32
C TYR A 134 -0.11 -12.27 3.01
N TRP A 135 0.79 -11.57 2.32
CA TRP A 135 2.12 -12.08 1.96
C TRP A 135 3.22 -11.69 2.96
N SER A 136 2.90 -10.85 3.95
CA SER A 136 3.84 -10.44 5.00
C SER A 136 3.86 -11.40 6.20
N CYS A 137 2.83 -12.25 6.33
CA CYS A 137 2.79 -13.34 7.30
C CYS A 137 3.41 -14.61 6.70
N GLY A 138 4.75 -14.63 6.60
CA GLY A 138 5.54 -15.84 6.41
C GLY A 138 5.97 -16.47 7.73
#